data_AF-A0A183IAG3-F1
#
_entry.id   AF-A0A183IAG3-F1
#
_cell.length_a   1.000
_cell.length_b   1.000
_cell.length_c   1.000
_cell.angle_alpha   90.00
_cell.angle_beta   90.00
_cell.angle_gamma   90.00
#
_symmetry.space_group_name_H-M   'P 1'
#
loop_
_entity.id
_entity.type
_entity.pdbx_description
1 polymer ?
#
loop_
_entity_poly.entity_id
_entity_poly.type
_entity_poly.pdbx_seq_one_letter_code
_entity_poly.pdbx_strand_id
1 'polypeptide(L)'
;VTKVVDLCAAPGSWSQVLSKELQPNAENDNAVKIVAVDLQAMAPLPGVIQLQGDITKESTAIEIIRHFSGEMADMVVCDGAPDGIF
;
A
#
# COMPACT_ATOMS: atom_id res chain seq x y z
N VAL A 1 -8.11 -9.84 6.86
CA VAL A 1 -7.33 -9.09 5.85
C VAL A 1 -5.97 -8.80 6.47
N THR A 2 -4.90 -9.40 5.95
CA THR A 2 -3.54 -9.24 6.47
C THR A 2 -2.55 -8.77 5.40
N LYS A 3 -2.92 -8.80 4.11
CA LYS A 3 -2.11 -8.28 3.00
C LYS A 3 -2.89 -7.25 2.20
N VAL A 4 -2.47 -5.98 2.25
CA VAL A 4 -3.18 -4.87 1.59
C VAL A 4 -2.25 -4.07 0.70
N VAL A 5 -2.76 -3.69 -0.46
CA VAL A 5 -2.10 -2.74 -1.38
C VAL A 5 -2.90 -1.44 -1.43
N ASP A 6 -2.22 -0.31 -1.30
CA ASP A 6 -2.76 1.04 -1.48
C ASP A 6 -2.10 1.68 -2.71
N LEU A 7 -2.85 1.89 -3.78
CA LEU A 7 -2.37 2.43 -5.06
C LEU A 7 -2.71 3.91 -5.21
N CYS A 8 -1.79 4.68 -5.80
CA CYS A 8 -1.87 6.14 -5.85
C CYS A 8 -2.01 6.73 -4.44
N ALA A 9 -1.16 6.25 -3.53
CA ALA A 9 -1.33 6.43 -2.10
C ALA A 9 -0.94 7.84 -1.60
N ALA A 10 -0.19 8.64 -2.35
CA ALA A 10 0.27 9.94 -1.86
C ALA A 10 -0.92 10.89 -1.65
N PRO A 11 -0.99 11.62 -0.52
CA PRO A 11 0.04 11.80 0.50
C PRO A 11 0.08 10.74 1.63
N GLY A 12 -0.82 9.76 1.64
CA GLY A 12 -0.81 8.61 2.55
C GLY A 12 -2.02 8.48 3.49
N SER A 13 -3.13 9.19 3.24
CA SER A 13 -4.31 9.19 4.12
C SER A 13 -4.95 7.81 4.25
N TRP A 14 -5.15 7.10 3.15
CA TRP A 14 -5.68 5.73 3.17
C TRP A 14 -4.73 4.76 3.87
N SER A 15 -3.43 4.85 3.59
CA SER A 15 -2.39 4.10 4.30
C SER A 15 -2.42 4.29 5.82
N GLN A 16 -2.70 5.51 6.32
CA GLN A 16 -2.87 5.77 7.75
C GLN A 16 -4.13 5.08 8.31
N VAL A 17 -5.25 5.15 7.59
CA VAL A 17 -6.49 4.47 7.97
C VAL A 17 -6.26 2.96 8.02
N LEU A 18 -5.66 2.38 6.97
CA LEU A 18 -5.34 0.94 6.91
C LEU A 18 -4.44 0.51 8.08
N SER A 19 -3.38 1.26 8.37
CA SER A 19 -2.49 0.99 9.49
C SER A 19 -3.23 0.99 10.82
N LYS A 20 -4.11 1.97 11.04
CA LYS A 20 -4.85 2.13 12.30
C LYS A 20 -5.90 1.05 12.49
N GLU A 21 -6.64 0.68 11.44
CA GLU A 21 -7.77 -0.23 11.53
C GLU A 21 -7.36 -1.71 11.49
N LEU A 22 -6.26 -2.03 10.79
CA LEU A 22 -5.85 -3.43 10.59
C LEU A 22 -4.81 -3.91 11.61
N GLN A 23 -3.89 -3.05 12.09
CA GLN A 23 -2.84 -3.47 13.04
C GLN A 23 -3.34 -3.91 14.42
N PRO A 24 -4.39 -3.31 15.03
CA PRO A 24 -4.89 -3.76 16.34
C PRO A 24 -5.43 -5.19 16.36
N ASN A 25 -5.78 -5.75 15.19
CA ASN A 25 -6.28 -7.11 15.05
C ASN A 25 -5.17 -8.17 14.87
N ALA A 26 -3.90 -7.76 14.89
CA ALA A 26 -2.75 -8.67 14.80
C ALA A 26 -2.44 -9.31 16.17
N GLU A 27 -3.34 -10.16 16.67
CA GLU A 27 -3.13 -10.89 17.94
C GLU A 27 -2.12 -12.06 17.83
N ASN A 28 -1.58 -12.35 16.65
CA ASN A 28 -0.65 -13.46 16.41
C ASN A 28 0.37 -13.09 15.34
N ASP A 29 1.45 -13.88 15.24
CA ASP A 29 2.61 -13.82 14.31
C ASP A 29 2.34 -13.42 12.83
N ASN A 30 1.08 -13.30 12.41
CA ASN A 30 0.67 -12.71 11.13
C ASN A 30 0.52 -11.19 11.24
N ALA A 31 1.65 -10.48 11.33
CA ALA A 31 1.67 -9.03 11.21
C ALA A 31 1.03 -8.58 9.88
N VAL A 32 0.12 -7.61 9.94
CA VAL A 32 -0.50 -7.02 8.75
C VAL A 32 0.59 -6.37 7.90
N LYS A 33 0.61 -6.69 6.61
CA LYS A 33 1.50 -6.08 5.61
C LYS A 33 0.71 -5.13 4.73
N ILE A 34 1.11 -3.87 4.76
CA ILE A 34 0.54 -2.81 3.93
C ILE A 34 1.64 -2.34 2.98
N VAL A 35 1.37 -2.39 1.68
CA VAL A 35 2.27 -1.87 0.64
C VAL A 35 1.57 -0.71 -0.06
N ALA A 36 2.11 0.50 0.09
CA ALA A 36 1.58 1.72 -0.50
C ALA A 36 2.47 2.16 -1.67
N VAL A 37 1.87 2.48 -2.81
CA VAL A 37 2.60 2.81 -4.04
C VAL A 37 2.10 4.11 -4.63
N ASP A 38 3.03 5.01 -4.95
CA ASP A 38 2.76 6.24 -5.67
C ASP A 38 3.97 6.67 -6.51
N LEU A 39 3.76 7.52 -7.51
CA LEU A 39 4.85 8.20 -8.22
C LEU A 39 5.53 9.27 -7.35
N GLN A 40 4.77 9.88 -6.45
CA GLN A 40 5.21 10.90 -5.52
C GLN A 40 5.78 10.29 -4.25
N ALA A 41 6.74 10.97 -3.65
CA ALA A 41 7.27 10.57 -2.35
C ALA A 41 6.24 10.82 -1.24
N MET A 42 6.18 9.93 -0.26
CA MET A 42 5.35 10.05 0.94
C MET A 42 6.23 10.21 2.19
N ALA A 43 5.66 10.83 3.22
CA ALA A 43 6.30 10.84 4.54
C ALA A 43 6.24 9.44 5.15
N PRO A 44 7.31 8.97 5.83
CA PRO A 44 7.32 7.63 6.41
C PRO A 44 6.15 7.36 7.37
N LEU A 45 5.36 6.32 7.09
CA LEU A 45 4.26 5.85 7.93
C LEU A 45 4.63 4.54 8.66
N PRO A 46 4.46 4.45 10.00
CA PRO A 46 4.76 3.23 10.75
C PRO A 46 3.96 2.02 10.26
N GLY A 47 4.65 0.89 10.04
CA GLY A 47 4.02 -0.36 9.60
C GLY A 47 3.46 -0.33 8.17
N VAL A 48 3.82 0.67 7.37
CA VAL A 48 3.50 0.76 5.94
C VAL A 48 4.79 0.74 5.12
N ILE A 49 4.89 -0.23 4.22
CA ILE A 49 5.94 -0.31 3.22
C ILE A 49 5.56 0.67 2.10
N GLN A 50 6.39 1.69 1.86
CA GLN A 50 6.12 2.69 0.84
C GLN A 50 7.08 2.47 -0.33
N LEU A 51 6.51 2.31 -1.53
CA LEU A 51 7.25 2.18 -2.77
C LEU A 51 6.97 3.43 -3.62
N GLN A 52 8.04 4.05 -4.11
CA GLN A 52 7.91 5.09 -5.13
C GLN A 52 8.05 4.43 -6.49
N GLY A 53 6.95 4.32 -7.24
CA GLY A 53 6.91 3.56 -8.47
C GLY A 53 5.70 3.84 -9.35
N ASP A 54 5.85 3.51 -10.62
CA ASP A 54 4.79 3.60 -11.62
C ASP A 54 4.00 2.29 -11.63
N ILE A 55 2.74 2.36 -11.19
CA ILE A 55 1.85 1.20 -11.09
C ILE A 55 1.57 0.52 -12.44
N THR A 56 1.87 1.17 -13.58
CA THR A 56 1.76 0.58 -14.92
C THR A 56 2.95 -0.29 -15.29
N LYS A 57 4.05 -0.25 -14.51
CA LYS A 57 5.25 -1.05 -14.75
C LYS A 57 5.15 -2.40 -14.07
N GLU A 58 5.48 -3.44 -14.82
CA GLU A 58 5.60 -4.81 -14.30
C GLU A 58 6.61 -4.90 -13.14
N SER A 59 7.68 -4.12 -13.18
CA SER A 59 8.68 -4.06 -12.10
C SER A 59 8.05 -3.69 -10.75
N THR A 60 7.10 -2.76 -10.75
CA THR A 60 6.39 -2.32 -9.55
C THR A 60 5.46 -3.41 -9.04
N ALA A 61 4.75 -4.10 -9.93
CA ALA A 61 3.93 -5.26 -9.55
C ALA A 61 4.78 -6.39 -8.93
N ILE A 62 5.94 -6.70 -9.53
CA ILE A 62 6.88 -7.71 -9.00
C ILE A 62 7.38 -7.31 -7.62
N GLU A 63 7.70 -6.04 -7.40
CA GLU A 63 8.17 -5.53 -6.11
C GLU A 63 7.08 -5.66 -5.03
N ILE A 64 5.84 -5.28 -5.32
CA ILE A 64 4.69 -5.48 -4.41
C ILE A 64 4.55 -6.97 -4.03
N ILE A 65 4.56 -7.87 -5.02
CA ILE A 65 4.40 -9.31 -4.81
C ILE A 65 5.53 -9.88 -3.94
N ARG A 66 6.76 -9.38 -4.08
CA ARG A 66 7.90 -9.79 -3.25
C ARG A 66 7.68 -9.48 -1.76
N HIS A 67 7.04 -8.35 -1.42
CA HIS A 67 6.72 -8.03 -0.03
C HIS A 67 5.68 -8.99 0.59
N PHE A 68 4.85 -9.60 -0.24
CA PHE A 68 3.90 -10.65 0.16
C PHE A 68 4.43 -12.07 -0.03
N SER A 69 5.75 -12.25 -0.20
CA SER A 69 6.37 -13.57 -0.35
C SER A 69 5.79 -14.39 -1.52
N GLY A 70 5.34 -13.73 -2.59
CA GLY A 70 4.72 -14.39 -3.75
C GLY A 70 3.23 -14.66 -3.61
N GLU A 71 2.61 -14.36 -2.47
CA GLU A 71 1.17 -14.53 -2.28
C GLU A 71 0.36 -13.36 -2.84
N MET A 72 -0.92 -13.62 -3.13
CA MET A 72 -1.86 -12.57 -3.53
C MET A 72 -2.21 -11.66 -2.35
N ALA A 73 -2.52 -10.39 -2.65
CA ALA A 73 -3.11 -9.47 -1.68
C ALA A 73 -4.56 -9.89 -1.37
N ASP A 74 -4.99 -9.64 -0.13
CA ASP A 74 -6.37 -9.87 0.29
C ASP A 74 -7.27 -8.70 -0.14
N MET A 75 -6.69 -7.50 -0.26
CA MET A 75 -7.40 -6.27 -0.59
C MET A 75 -6.48 -5.32 -1.35
N VAL A 76 -7.05 -4.62 -2.32
CA VAL A 76 -6.41 -3.51 -3.04
C VAL A 76 -7.33 -2.30 -2.94
N VAL A 77 -6.78 -1.16 -2.54
CA VAL A 77 -7.45 0.15 -2.49
C VAL A 77 -6.75 1.08 -3.47
N CYS A 78 -7.50 1.96 -4.12
CA CYS A 78 -6.97 2.99 -5.01
C CYS A 78 -7.86 4.23 -4.91
N ASP A 79 -7.29 5.37 -4.53
CA ASP A 79 -7.98 6.66 -4.47
C ASP A 79 -7.32 7.69 -5.41
N GLY A 80 -6.65 7.20 -6.45
CA GLY A 80 -6.01 8.05 -7.44
C GLY A 80 -7.04 8.79 -8.29
N ALA A 81 -7.07 10.12 -8.17
CA ALA A 81 -7.79 11.01 -9.06
C ALA A 81 -6.79 11.94 -9.76
N PRO A 82 -6.89 12.14 -11.09
CA PRO A 82 -6.02 13.08 -11.78
C PRO A 82 -6.35 14.52 -11.37
N ASP A 83 -5.36 15.40 -11.44
CA ASP A 83 -5.60 16.84 -11.31
C ASP A 83 -6.60 17.29 -12.37
N GLY A 84 -7.71 17.86 -11.92
CA GLY A 84 -8.73 18.41 -12.81
C GLY A 84 -8.19 19.66 -13.50
N ILE A 85 -7.73 19.51 -14.74
CA ILE A 85 -7.57 20.63 -15.66
C ILE A 85 -8.91 20.75 -16.40
N PHE A 86 -9.76 21.67 -15.95
CA PHE A 86 -10.91 22.16 -16.73
C PHE A 86 -10.55 23.49 -17.39
#